data_AF-F9U6B6-F1
#
_entry.id   AF-F9U6B6-F1
#
_cell.length_a   1.000
_cell.length_b   1.000
_cell.length_c   1.000
_cell.angle_alpha   90.00
_cell.angle_beta   90.00
_cell.angle_gamma   90.00
#
_symmetry.space_group_name_H-M   'P 1'
#
loop_
_entity.id
_entity.type
_entity.pdbx_description
1 polymer ?
#
loop_
_entity_poly.entity_id
_entity_poly.type
_entity_poly.pdbx_seq_one_letter_code
_entity_poly.pdbx_strand_id
1 'polypeptide(L)' 'MPADMFPNRPWGPGDNPKTAVHEYLKTHPEFEIDKQIDHKLLISVAPDGYLMR' A
#
# COMPACT_ATOMS: atom_id res chain seq x y z
N MET A 1 4.32 2.02 15.56
CA MET A 1 4.48 3.46 15.82
C MET A 1 3.21 3.97 16.49
N PRO A 2 3.29 4.94 17.41
CA PRO A 2 2.10 5.59 18.00
C PRO A 2 1.23 6.24 16.91
N ALA A 3 -0.09 6.24 17.11
CA ALA A 3 -1.05 6.74 16.12
C ALA A 3 -0.94 8.26 15.90
N ASP A 4 -0.50 8.99 16.91
CA ASP A 4 -0.38 10.44 17.02
C ASP A 4 1.01 10.99 16.65
N MET A 5 1.96 10.12 16.26
CA MET A 5 3.33 10.52 15.89
C MET A 5 3.37 11.54 14.73
N PHE A 6 2.38 11.50 13.83
CA PHE A 6 2.31 12.38 12.66
C PHE A 6 0.99 13.18 12.65
N PRO A 7 0.87 14.26 13.43
CA PRO A 7 -0.41 14.94 13.66
C PRO A 7 -0.97 15.68 12.43
N ASN A 8 -0.12 16.03 11.46
CA ASN A 8 -0.55 16.74 10.24
C ASN A 8 -0.96 15.79 9.09
N ARG A 9 -0.94 14.48 9.33
CA ARG A 9 -1.29 13.49 8.31
C ARG A 9 -2.79 13.22 8.38
N PRO A 10 -3.53 13.25 7.26
CA PRO A 10 -4.98 13.04 7.27
C PRO A 10 -5.37 11.55 7.37
N TRP A 11 -4.42 10.65 7.57
CA TRP A 11 -4.57 9.20 7.51
C TRP A 11 -3.64 8.51 8.53
N GLY A 12 -3.93 7.27 8.93
CA GLY A 12 -3.28 6.58 10.05
C GLY A 12 -3.35 5.05 9.98
N PRO A 13 -3.07 4.35 11.09
CA PRO A 13 -3.26 2.90 11.14
C PRO A 13 -4.71 2.52 10.75
N GLY A 14 -4.88 1.59 9.82
CA GLY A 14 -6.19 1.16 9.31
C GLY A 14 -6.74 1.96 8.11
N ASP A 15 -6.38 3.23 7.99
CA ASP A 15 -6.71 4.10 6.85
C ASP A 15 -5.42 4.73 6.33
N ASN A 16 -4.75 4.10 5.38
CA ASN A 16 -3.43 4.47 4.90
C ASN A 16 -3.22 4.01 3.45
N PRO A 17 -2.10 4.38 2.79
CA PRO A 17 -1.88 4.01 1.39
C PRO A 17 -1.98 2.52 1.11
N LYS A 18 -1.58 1.64 2.04
CA LYS A 18 -1.69 0.19 1.84
C LYS A 18 -3.16 -0.26 1.82
N THR A 19 -3.96 0.18 2.79
CA THR A 19 -5.39 -0.18 2.80
C THR A 19 -6.14 0.45 1.62
N ALA A 20 -5.74 1.65 1.17
CA ALA A 20 -6.27 2.27 -0.03
C ALA A 20 -6.02 1.43 -1.31
N VAL A 21 -4.80 0.90 -1.49
CA VAL A 21 -4.50 0.00 -2.62
C VAL A 21 -5.35 -1.27 -2.56
N HIS A 22 -5.49 -1.88 -1.38
CA HIS A 22 -6.29 -3.09 -1.22
C HIS A 22 -7.78 -2.86 -1.51
N GLU A 23 -8.33 -1.71 -1.11
CA GLU A 23 -9.71 -1.32 -1.47
C GLU A 23 -9.85 -1.06 -2.98
N TYR A 24 -8.90 -0.34 -3.59
CA TYR A 24 -8.90 -0.04 -5.03
C TYR A 24 -9.01 -1.31 -5.88
N LEU A 25 -8.19 -2.32 -5.57
CA LEU A 25 -8.13 -3.58 -6.31
C LEU A 25 -9.44 -4.39 -6.29
N LYS A 26 -10.33 -4.17 -5.31
CA LYS A 26 -11.64 -4.87 -5.27
C LYS A 26 -12.55 -4.53 -6.45
N THR A 27 -12.35 -3.37 -7.07
CA THR A 27 -13.20 -2.86 -8.15
C THR A 27 -12.44 -2.66 -9.47
N HIS A 28 -11.13 -2.93 -9.50
CA HIS A 28 -10.25 -2.72 -10.66
C HIS A 28 -9.50 -4.02 -10.99
N PRO A 29 -10.16 -5.01 -11.64
CA PRO A 29 -9.57 -6.31 -11.95
C PRO A 29 -8.49 -6.25 -13.03
N GLU A 30 -8.34 -5.11 -13.73
CA GLU A 30 -7.24 -4.86 -14.66
C GLU A 30 -5.90 -4.63 -13.96
N PHE A 31 -5.88 -4.56 -12.63
CA PHE A 31 -4.65 -4.43 -11.85
C PHE A 31 -4.49 -5.59 -10.87
N GLU A 32 -3.23 -5.97 -10.65
CA GLU A 32 -2.84 -6.87 -9.56
C GLU A 32 -1.52 -6.42 -8.92
N ILE A 33 -1.25 -6.89 -7.71
CA ILE A 33 0.01 -6.58 -7.02
C ILE A 33 1.14 -7.40 -7.65
N ASP A 34 2.17 -6.71 -8.14
CA ASP A 34 3.38 -7.34 -8.64
C ASP A 34 4.27 -7.82 -7.49
N LYS A 35 4.03 -9.06 -7.07
CA LYS A 35 4.83 -9.73 -6.03
C LYS A 35 6.26 -10.00 -6.48
N GLN A 36 6.52 -10.09 -7.78
CA GLN A 36 7.86 -10.34 -8.27
C GLN A 36 8.74 -9.11 -8.06
N ILE A 37 8.23 -7.91 -8.36
CA ILE A 37 8.93 -6.65 -8.10
C ILE A 37 8.97 -6.35 -6.60
N ASP A 38 7.85 -6.51 -5.89
CA ASP A 38 7.76 -6.26 -4.44
C ASP A 38 8.82 -7.05 -3.66
N HIS A 39 9.02 -8.33 -3.99
CA HIS A 39 10.02 -9.18 -3.33
C HIS A 39 11.45 -8.98 -3.84
N LYS A 40 11.63 -8.59 -5.11
CA LYS A 40 12.97 -8.33 -5.66
C LYS A 40 13.64 -7.13 -5.03
N LEU A 41 12.87 -6.13 -4.62
CA LEU A 41 13.44 -4.85 -4.22
C LEU A 41 13.99 -4.83 -2.79
N LEU A 42 13.63 -5.77 -1.89
CA LEU A 42 14.09 -5.94 -0.48
C LEU A 42 14.21 -4.67 0.40
N ILE A 43 13.87 -3.50 -0.14
CA ILE A 43 13.97 -2.14 0.39
C ILE A 43 12.68 -1.40 -0.02
N SER A 44 11.56 -2.12 -0.12
CA SER A 44 10.28 -1.44 -0.23
C SER A 44 9.80 -1.09 1.18
N VAL A 45 9.73 0.20 1.48
CA VAL A 45 8.96 0.72 2.63
C VAL A 45 7.44 0.69 2.38
N ALA A 46 7.01 0.14 1.24
CA ALA A 46 5.63 0.01 0.80
C ALA A 46 5.35 -1.43 0.33
N PRO A 47 5.25 -2.42 1.25
CA PRO A 47 4.85 -3.78 0.88
C PRO A 47 3.47 -3.79 0.23
N ASP A 48 3.34 -4.47 -0.89
CA ASP A 48 2.19 -4.46 -1.82
C ASP A 48 2.04 -3.16 -2.64
N GLY A 49 3.12 -2.38 -2.77
CA GLY A 49 3.07 -1.05 -3.39
C GLY A 49 3.19 -1.02 -4.92
N TYR A 50 3.51 -2.14 -5.56
CA TYR A 50 3.69 -2.22 -7.01
C TYR A 50 2.49 -2.90 -7.67
N LEU A 51 1.89 -2.23 -8.64
CA LEU A 51 0.79 -2.77 -9.44
C LEU A 51 1.27 -3.06 -10.87
N MET A 52 0.82 -4.19 -11.43
CA MET A 52 0.94 -4.47 -12.87
C MET A 52 -0.44 -4.45 -13.53
N ARG A 53 -0.46 -4.29 -14.86
CA ARG A 53 -1.64 -4.27 -15.73
C ARG A 53 -1.41 -5.15 -16.95
#